data_AF-A0AAV2H0R5-F1
#
_entry.id   AF-A0AAV2H0R5-F1
#
_cell.length_a   1.000
_cell.length_b   1.000
_cell.length_c   1.000
_cell.angle_alpha   90.00
_cell.angle_beta   90.00
_cell.angle_gamma   90.00
#
_symmetry.space_group_name_H-M   'P 1'
#
loop_
_entity.id
_entity.type
_entity.pdbx_description
1 polymer ?
#
loop_
_entity_poly.entity_id
_entity_poly.type
_entity_poly.pdbx_seq_one_letter_code
_entity_poly.pdbx_strand_id
1 'polypeptide(L)'
;MPDPIRTAQTTFTDLLAHKVGIPDYNRLRFDANLTREALLRRLHFLKTNEQFRVKYYYSNIMYGLVSRITEIIGGKTWEELVDEHLYKPLGMNSSTFASVANFDAEDMVTPYAQVEDQLIPVDPEFSRRWAQLSGSGSIMTSADDMARWMNFHLFDGKDAQGNQVVKAEHIAEVYKGRFFVGQEKEKETKLSKFPVTCTDEIYAFGIRRGFYRGYERLVHTGSTMGYRAYMALLPEPKIGVFIVMTGKDDAYVYRHPLHMYLMDRALGVQSWLNSSTLCTYPEPWEKRSAVSTPKLNPNVTLQYETNQYEGLYYNEIFGFMTVSYKKTDQALFLTYGWGQWRLYSISTGTTETFYAKGHGINNVFDITPIYFVPADNKTIVAIKATGLMASIPPKFSKVNNEKEIAKNGIAVIILSKTSIFVPVAVLTFNFFLFMNMIWIIEC
;
A
#
# COMPACT_ATOMS: atom_id res chain seq x y z
N MET A 1 -21.16 1.91 0.10
CA MET A 1 -20.25 2.65 -0.83
C MET A 1 -20.62 4.13 -0.75
N PRO A 2 -19.89 5.09 -1.36
CA PRO A 2 -20.11 6.51 -1.06
C PRO A 2 -21.31 7.16 -1.76
N ASP A 3 -22.00 6.42 -2.63
CA ASP A 3 -23.25 6.85 -3.27
C ASP A 3 -24.21 5.65 -3.46
N PRO A 4 -25.50 5.87 -3.75
CA PRO A 4 -26.48 4.80 -3.93
C PRO A 4 -26.18 3.89 -5.13
N ILE A 5 -25.66 4.41 -6.25
CA ILE A 5 -25.41 3.62 -7.47
C ILE A 5 -24.27 2.64 -7.20
N ARG A 6 -23.14 3.11 -6.66
CA ARG A 6 -22.03 2.25 -6.23
C ARG A 6 -22.46 1.28 -5.13
N THR A 7 -23.38 1.66 -4.25
CA THR A 7 -23.84 0.76 -3.18
C THR A 7 -24.73 -0.36 -3.71
N ALA A 8 -25.60 -0.08 -4.68
CA ALA A 8 -26.48 -1.08 -5.29
C ALA A 8 -25.84 -1.92 -6.39
N GLN A 9 -24.81 -1.41 -7.09
CA GLN A 9 -24.29 -2.01 -8.33
C GLN A 9 -22.81 -2.43 -8.31
N THR A 10 -22.06 -2.24 -7.22
CA THR A 10 -20.65 -2.73 -7.15
C THR A 10 -20.63 -4.25 -7.08
N THR A 11 -19.90 -4.89 -8.00
CA THR A 11 -19.68 -6.33 -8.02
C THR A 11 -18.26 -6.69 -7.59
N PHE A 12 -17.99 -7.97 -7.28
CA PHE A 12 -16.63 -8.48 -7.13
C PHE A 12 -15.75 -8.18 -8.36
N THR A 13 -16.31 -8.24 -9.57
CA THR A 13 -15.65 -7.87 -10.82
C THR A 13 -15.20 -6.40 -10.83
N ASP A 14 -15.96 -5.49 -10.21
CA ASP A 14 -15.57 -4.07 -10.10
C ASP A 14 -14.49 -3.83 -9.04
N LEU A 15 -14.49 -4.62 -7.96
CA LEU A 15 -13.47 -4.54 -6.90
C LEU A 15 -12.12 -5.06 -7.39
N LEU A 16 -12.10 -6.30 -7.91
CA LEU A 16 -10.90 -7.01 -8.40
C LEU A 16 -10.26 -6.35 -9.63
N ALA A 17 -11.03 -5.58 -10.41
CA ALA A 17 -10.53 -4.85 -11.57
C ALA A 17 -10.43 -3.33 -11.35
N HIS A 18 -10.57 -2.85 -10.11
CA HIS A 18 -10.46 -1.43 -9.75
C HIS A 18 -11.41 -0.48 -10.52
N LYS A 19 -12.60 -0.97 -10.90
CA LYS A 19 -13.62 -0.24 -11.68
C LYS A 19 -14.59 0.58 -10.84
N VAL A 20 -14.43 0.59 -9.52
CA VAL A 20 -15.28 1.41 -8.63
C VAL A 20 -15.19 2.91 -8.91
N GLY A 21 -14.14 3.41 -9.59
CA GLY A 21 -13.99 4.84 -9.87
C GLY A 21 -13.95 5.66 -8.58
N ILE A 22 -13.17 5.21 -7.59
CA ILE A 22 -12.88 5.90 -6.33
C ILE A 22 -11.36 6.12 -6.30
N PRO A 23 -10.83 7.33 -6.08
CA PRO A 23 -9.39 7.59 -6.23
C PRO A 23 -8.54 6.96 -5.12
N ASP A 24 -7.23 7.21 -5.18
CA ASP A 24 -6.26 6.64 -4.24
C ASP A 24 -6.54 7.06 -2.78
N TYR A 25 -7.00 6.09 -1.99
CA TYR A 25 -7.13 6.14 -0.53
C TYR A 25 -6.13 5.19 0.17
N ASN A 26 -5.10 4.72 -0.53
CA ASN A 26 -4.14 3.72 -0.05
C ASN A 26 -3.38 4.20 1.19
N ARG A 27 -3.22 5.54 1.36
CA ARG A 27 -2.66 6.17 2.57
C ARG A 27 -3.49 5.95 3.84
N LEU A 28 -4.72 5.45 3.78
CA LEU A 28 -5.47 5.00 4.96
C LEU A 28 -4.76 3.86 5.72
N ARG A 29 -3.87 3.08 5.07
CA ARG A 29 -3.06 2.03 5.72
C ARG A 29 -2.12 2.57 6.83
N PHE A 30 -1.94 3.89 6.95
CA PHE A 30 -1.22 4.51 8.07
C PHE A 30 -2.06 4.72 9.33
N ASP A 31 -3.40 4.65 9.28
CA ASP A 31 -4.22 4.70 10.49
C ASP A 31 -4.07 3.39 11.27
N ALA A 32 -3.62 3.46 12.52
CA ALA A 32 -3.47 2.31 13.40
C ALA A 32 -4.81 1.61 13.71
N ASN A 33 -5.94 2.29 13.50
CA ASN A 33 -7.30 1.78 13.69
C ASN A 33 -7.96 1.27 12.39
N LEU A 34 -7.19 0.99 11.34
CA LEU A 34 -7.71 0.41 10.09
C LEU A 34 -7.61 -1.12 10.10
N THR A 35 -8.71 -1.79 10.45
CA THR A 35 -8.92 -3.23 10.21
C THR A 35 -9.86 -3.47 9.03
N ARG A 36 -9.95 -4.71 8.54
CA ARG A 36 -10.91 -5.14 7.50
C ARG A 36 -12.37 -4.82 7.84
N GLU A 37 -12.72 -4.93 9.13
CA GLU A 37 -14.04 -4.59 9.64
C GLU A 37 -14.22 -3.07 9.79
N ALA A 38 -13.24 -2.37 10.37
CA ALA A 38 -13.29 -0.91 10.52
C ALA A 38 -13.31 -0.16 9.18
N LEU A 39 -12.77 -0.76 8.11
CA LEU A 39 -12.89 -0.27 6.74
C LEU A 39 -14.36 -0.18 6.30
N LEU A 40 -15.23 -1.14 6.64
CA LEU A 40 -16.64 -1.14 6.23
C LEU A 40 -17.36 0.14 6.67
N ARG A 41 -17.06 0.60 7.90
CA ARG A 41 -17.58 1.87 8.46
C ARG A 41 -17.09 3.12 7.73
N ARG A 42 -15.99 3.04 6.97
CA ARG A 42 -15.39 4.16 6.21
C ARG A 42 -15.84 4.22 4.75
N LEU A 43 -16.32 3.12 4.17
CA LEU A 43 -16.66 3.02 2.73
C LEU A 43 -17.73 3.99 2.23
N HIS A 44 -18.57 4.54 3.12
CA HIS A 44 -19.59 5.52 2.75
C HIS A 44 -19.12 6.98 2.88
N PHE A 45 -17.97 7.22 3.54
CA PHE A 45 -17.37 8.54 3.67
C PHE A 45 -16.34 8.85 2.57
N LEU A 46 -15.91 7.83 1.80
CA LEU A 46 -15.02 7.99 0.64
C LEU A 46 -15.60 9.00 -0.36
N LYS A 47 -14.74 9.73 -1.08
CA LYS A 47 -15.17 10.77 -2.03
C LYS A 47 -14.58 10.50 -3.41
N THR A 48 -15.30 10.91 -4.45
CA THR A 48 -14.88 10.73 -5.83
C THR A 48 -15.55 11.78 -6.71
N ASN A 49 -14.78 12.29 -7.68
CA ASN A 49 -15.25 13.21 -8.70
C ASN A 49 -15.56 12.48 -10.01
N GLU A 50 -15.43 11.14 -10.05
CA GLU A 50 -15.61 10.32 -11.24
C GLU A 50 -16.97 9.61 -11.24
N GLN A 51 -17.44 9.28 -12.44
CA GLN A 51 -18.56 8.36 -12.63
C GLN A 51 -18.14 6.90 -12.33
N PHE A 52 -19.07 6.10 -11.84
CA PHE A 52 -18.86 4.67 -11.57
C PHE A 52 -18.50 3.93 -12.88
N ARG A 53 -17.52 3.01 -12.83
CA ARG A 53 -16.98 2.26 -13.99
C ARG A 53 -16.32 3.08 -15.10
N VAL A 54 -16.19 4.41 -15.00
CA VAL A 54 -15.60 5.25 -16.06
C VAL A 54 -14.07 5.42 -15.95
N LYS A 55 -13.48 5.24 -14.76
CA LYS A 55 -12.04 5.44 -14.54
C LYS A 55 -11.42 4.40 -13.61
N TYR A 56 -10.22 3.95 -13.96
CA TYR A 56 -9.38 3.07 -13.16
C TYR A 56 -8.65 3.83 -12.06
N TYR A 57 -8.63 3.26 -10.86
CA TYR A 57 -7.78 3.70 -9.75
C TYR A 57 -7.30 2.51 -8.94
N TYR A 58 -5.99 2.22 -8.98
CA TYR A 58 -5.41 1.13 -8.21
C TYR A 58 -5.67 1.34 -6.70
N SER A 59 -6.37 0.39 -6.09
CA SER A 59 -6.88 0.55 -4.72
C SER A 59 -6.68 -0.71 -3.90
N ASN A 60 -5.65 -0.67 -3.05
CA ASN A 60 -5.42 -1.63 -1.97
C ASN A 60 -6.62 -1.68 -1.01
N ILE A 61 -7.29 -0.55 -0.82
CA ILE A 61 -8.48 -0.45 0.03
C ILE A 61 -9.61 -1.35 -0.50
N MET A 62 -9.82 -1.41 -1.82
CA MET A 62 -10.82 -2.31 -2.41
C MET A 62 -10.41 -3.79 -2.31
N TYR A 63 -9.12 -4.11 -2.29
CA TYR A 63 -8.64 -5.48 -2.03
C TYR A 63 -8.77 -5.88 -0.54
N GLY A 64 -8.59 -4.93 0.38
CA GLY A 64 -8.93 -5.14 1.80
C GLY A 64 -10.42 -5.41 2.01
N LEU A 65 -11.28 -4.75 1.23
CA LEU A 65 -12.71 -5.06 1.18
C LEU A 65 -12.98 -6.45 0.59
N VAL A 66 -12.31 -6.84 -0.50
CA VAL A 66 -12.41 -8.22 -1.06
C VAL A 66 -12.07 -9.26 0.01
N SER A 67 -10.95 -9.11 0.74
CA SER A 67 -10.63 -10.01 1.87
C SER A 67 -11.77 -10.08 2.88
N ARG A 68 -12.38 -8.95 3.27
CA ARG A 68 -13.49 -8.95 4.24
C ARG A 68 -14.74 -9.68 3.73
N ILE A 69 -15.06 -9.56 2.44
CA ILE A 69 -16.22 -10.28 1.88
C ILE A 69 -15.90 -11.78 1.76
N THR A 70 -14.66 -12.13 1.38
CA THR A 70 -14.19 -13.53 1.37
C THR A 70 -14.27 -14.18 2.75
N GLU A 71 -13.89 -13.48 3.83
CA GLU A 71 -14.06 -13.95 5.21
C GLU A 71 -15.53 -14.26 5.55
N ILE A 72 -16.44 -13.33 5.22
CA ILE A 72 -17.87 -13.44 5.54
C ILE A 72 -18.52 -14.60 4.76
N ILE A 73 -18.07 -14.87 3.53
CA ILE A 73 -18.58 -15.98 2.70
C ILE A 73 -17.96 -17.33 3.10
N GLY A 74 -16.65 -17.35 3.44
CA GLY A 74 -15.91 -18.58 3.75
C GLY A 74 -15.98 -19.02 5.22
N GLY A 75 -16.45 -18.17 6.13
CA GLY A 75 -16.60 -18.50 7.56
C GLY A 75 -15.28 -18.61 8.34
N LYS A 76 -14.16 -18.21 7.74
CA LYS A 76 -12.79 -18.26 8.29
C LYS A 76 -12.04 -16.96 7.98
N THR A 77 -10.85 -16.74 8.53
CA THR A 77 -10.01 -15.60 8.14
C THR A 77 -9.55 -15.72 6.68
N TRP A 78 -9.23 -14.59 6.04
CA TRP A 78 -8.70 -14.60 4.68
C TRP A 78 -7.40 -15.41 4.56
N GLU A 79 -6.53 -15.31 5.58
CA GLU A 79 -5.31 -16.09 5.71
C GLU A 79 -5.56 -17.61 5.73
N GLU A 80 -6.50 -18.10 6.55
CA GLU A 80 -6.87 -19.52 6.60
C GLU A 80 -7.45 -20.01 5.26
N LEU A 81 -8.28 -19.21 4.58
CA LEU A 81 -8.89 -19.57 3.30
C LEU A 81 -7.86 -19.66 2.16
N VAL A 82 -6.82 -18.83 2.18
CA VAL A 82 -5.70 -18.90 1.21
C VAL A 82 -4.77 -20.09 1.52
N ASP A 83 -4.50 -20.36 2.80
CA ASP A 83 -3.73 -21.52 3.22
C ASP A 83 -4.42 -22.85 2.82
N GLU A 84 -5.71 -22.98 3.12
CA GLU A 84 -6.53 -24.16 2.85
C GLU A 84 -6.80 -24.42 1.36
N HIS A 85 -7.10 -23.37 0.58
CA HIS A 85 -7.51 -23.53 -0.82
C HIS A 85 -6.39 -23.29 -1.85
N LEU A 86 -5.25 -22.71 -1.46
CA LEU A 86 -4.13 -22.44 -2.38
C LEU A 86 -2.79 -22.97 -1.85
N TYR A 87 -2.33 -22.58 -0.67
CA TYR A 87 -0.97 -22.96 -0.25
C TYR A 87 -0.82 -24.46 -0.01
N LYS A 88 -1.72 -25.08 0.77
CA LYS A 88 -1.67 -26.53 1.04
C LYS A 88 -1.86 -27.38 -0.23
N PRO A 89 -2.84 -27.13 -1.12
CA PRO A 89 -2.97 -27.86 -2.38
C PRO A 89 -1.77 -27.72 -3.32
N LEU A 90 -1.06 -26.58 -3.32
CA LEU A 90 0.14 -26.38 -4.13
C LEU A 90 1.43 -26.82 -3.43
N GLY A 91 1.38 -27.12 -2.13
CA GLY A 91 2.54 -27.40 -1.29
C GLY A 91 3.47 -26.20 -1.09
N MET A 92 2.91 -24.98 -1.05
CA MET A 92 3.65 -23.73 -0.81
C MET A 92 3.97 -23.56 0.69
N ASN A 93 4.82 -24.45 1.21
CA ASN A 93 5.01 -24.64 2.64
C ASN A 93 5.85 -23.55 3.32
N SER A 94 6.55 -22.70 2.56
CA SER A 94 7.28 -21.52 3.06
C SER A 94 6.45 -20.24 2.95
N SER A 95 5.21 -20.33 2.49
CA SER A 95 4.36 -19.17 2.25
C SER A 95 3.46 -18.86 3.44
N THR A 96 3.48 -17.59 3.85
CA THR A 96 2.80 -17.09 5.05
C THR A 96 2.36 -15.64 4.83
N PHE A 97 1.91 -14.97 5.89
CA PHE A 97 1.41 -13.61 5.85
C PHE A 97 2.09 -12.78 6.93
N ALA A 98 2.51 -11.55 6.61
CA ALA A 98 3.18 -10.65 7.55
C ALA A 98 2.35 -10.34 8.81
N SER A 99 1.02 -10.56 8.79
CA SER A 99 0.15 -10.52 9.96
C SER A 99 0.52 -11.56 11.03
N VAL A 100 1.00 -12.75 10.63
CA VAL A 100 1.29 -13.90 11.52
C VAL A 100 2.72 -14.43 11.45
N ALA A 101 3.52 -14.00 10.46
CA ALA A 101 4.87 -14.50 10.24
C ALA A 101 5.80 -14.34 11.46
N ASN A 102 6.67 -15.32 11.69
CA ASN A 102 7.87 -15.12 12.50
C ASN A 102 8.91 -14.34 11.67
N PHE A 103 9.32 -13.17 12.15
CA PHE A 103 10.34 -12.37 11.46
C PHE A 103 11.76 -12.67 11.96
N ASP A 104 11.88 -13.40 13.06
CA ASP A 104 13.14 -13.85 13.67
C ASP A 104 13.52 -15.28 13.21
N ALA A 105 12.91 -15.76 12.13
CA ALA A 105 13.24 -17.05 11.49
C ALA A 105 14.53 -16.93 10.66
N GLU A 106 15.35 -17.98 10.64
CA GLU A 106 16.67 -17.98 9.98
C GLU A 106 16.59 -17.75 8.46
N ASP A 107 15.50 -18.18 7.81
CA ASP A 107 15.21 -18.00 6.39
C ASP A 107 14.50 -16.68 6.07
N MET A 108 14.20 -15.84 7.06
CA MET A 108 13.53 -14.55 6.86
C MET A 108 14.52 -13.47 6.41
N VAL A 109 14.43 -13.05 5.14
CA VAL A 109 15.29 -11.97 4.63
C VAL A 109 14.94 -10.61 5.24
N THR A 110 15.94 -9.96 5.85
CA THR A 110 15.83 -8.63 6.44
C THR A 110 15.46 -7.58 5.40
N PRO A 111 14.35 -6.84 5.56
CA PRO A 111 13.98 -5.76 4.66
C PRO A 111 14.85 -4.52 4.87
N TYR A 112 15.30 -3.88 3.78
CA TYR A 112 16.14 -2.67 3.82
C TYR A 112 15.50 -1.52 3.06
N ALA A 113 15.32 -0.37 3.71
CA ALA A 113 14.94 0.88 3.06
C ALA A 113 16.19 1.74 2.83
N GLN A 114 16.28 2.41 1.68
CA GLN A 114 17.33 3.42 1.48
C GLN A 114 16.86 4.78 2.01
N VAL A 115 17.55 5.28 3.03
CA VAL A 115 17.43 6.64 3.55
C VAL A 115 18.73 7.37 3.22
N GLU A 116 18.61 8.47 2.47
CA GLU A 116 19.75 9.17 1.87
C GLU A 116 20.60 8.17 1.05
N ASP A 117 21.89 8.01 1.37
CA ASP A 117 22.78 7.02 0.71
C ASP A 117 23.04 5.77 1.58
N GLN A 118 22.26 5.56 2.64
CA GLN A 118 22.38 4.40 3.55
C GLN A 118 21.20 3.44 3.42
N LEU A 119 21.50 2.13 3.47
CA LEU A 119 20.49 1.09 3.65
C LEU A 119 20.26 0.87 5.16
N ILE A 120 19.06 1.17 5.63
CA ILE A 120 18.63 0.91 7.01
C ILE A 120 17.69 -0.31 7.05
N PRO A 121 17.78 -1.19 8.06
CA PRO A 121 16.80 -2.25 8.25
C PRO A 121 15.43 -1.65 8.56
N VAL A 122 14.37 -2.29 8.08
CA VAL A 122 12.99 -1.89 8.28
C VAL A 122 12.38 -2.73 9.40
N ASP A 123 11.73 -2.07 10.36
CA ASP A 123 11.03 -2.73 11.44
C ASP A 123 9.93 -3.68 10.89
N PRO A 124 9.94 -4.98 11.24
CA PRO A 124 8.87 -5.94 10.93
C PRO A 124 7.45 -5.44 11.21
N GLU A 125 7.27 -4.59 12.22
CA GLU A 125 5.98 -4.02 12.61
C GLU A 125 5.38 -3.14 11.50
N PHE A 126 6.20 -2.57 10.60
CA PHE A 126 5.69 -1.97 9.35
C PHE A 126 4.84 -2.99 8.59
N SER A 127 5.40 -4.18 8.36
CA SER A 127 4.78 -5.24 7.56
C SER A 127 3.56 -5.84 8.27
N ARG A 128 3.61 -6.02 9.59
CA ARG A 128 2.45 -6.44 10.41
C ARG A 128 1.28 -5.46 10.31
N ARG A 129 1.55 -4.14 10.33
CA ARG A 129 0.54 -3.09 10.17
C ARG A 129 0.04 -2.97 8.73
N TRP A 130 0.93 -3.12 7.75
CA TRP A 130 0.53 -3.16 6.33
C TRP A 130 -0.43 -4.34 6.05
N ALA A 131 -0.22 -5.48 6.72
CA ALA A 131 -1.02 -6.69 6.59
C ALA A 131 -2.45 -6.62 7.15
N GLN A 132 -2.85 -5.54 7.82
CA GLN A 132 -4.24 -5.39 8.25
C GLN A 132 -5.23 -5.52 7.08
N LEU A 133 -4.84 -5.12 5.86
CA LEU A 133 -5.58 -5.39 4.62
C LEU A 133 -4.90 -6.46 3.74
N SER A 134 -4.65 -7.66 4.29
CA SER A 134 -3.81 -8.72 3.68
C SER A 134 -3.97 -8.98 2.18
N GLY A 135 -5.19 -9.08 1.65
CA GLY A 135 -5.41 -9.29 0.21
C GLY A 135 -4.83 -8.20 -0.70
N SER A 136 -4.47 -7.04 -0.14
CA SER A 136 -3.77 -5.94 -0.82
C SER A 136 -2.25 -5.92 -0.63
N GLY A 137 -1.69 -7.06 -0.20
CA GLY A 137 -0.27 -7.25 0.06
C GLY A 137 0.03 -7.46 1.55
N SER A 138 0.19 -8.73 1.91
CA SER A 138 0.85 -9.22 3.13
C SER A 138 1.63 -10.52 2.94
N ILE A 139 1.48 -11.19 1.79
CA ILE A 139 2.10 -12.49 1.50
C ILE A 139 3.63 -12.38 1.59
N MET A 140 4.22 -13.32 2.33
CA MET A 140 5.65 -13.57 2.43
C MET A 140 5.88 -15.00 1.92
N THR A 141 6.88 -15.22 1.07
CA THR A 141 6.99 -16.45 0.27
C THR A 141 8.41 -16.63 -0.28
N SER A 142 8.78 -17.87 -0.60
CA SER A 142 10.08 -18.23 -1.17
C SER A 142 10.07 -18.19 -2.71
N ALA A 143 11.25 -18.30 -3.33
CA ALA A 143 11.36 -18.44 -4.78
C ALA A 143 10.74 -19.76 -5.28
N ASP A 144 10.89 -20.85 -4.52
CA ASP A 144 10.36 -22.17 -4.88
C ASP A 144 8.83 -22.22 -4.78
N ASP A 145 8.25 -21.60 -3.76
CA ASP A 145 6.81 -21.46 -3.63
C ASP A 145 6.22 -20.60 -4.73
N MET A 146 6.90 -19.51 -5.09
CA MET A 146 6.51 -18.71 -6.25
C MET A 146 6.68 -19.46 -7.58
N ALA A 147 7.62 -20.41 -7.71
CA ALA A 147 7.68 -21.29 -8.86
C ALA A 147 6.45 -22.23 -8.94
N ARG A 148 5.97 -22.77 -7.81
CA ARG A 148 4.70 -23.52 -7.73
C ARG A 148 3.51 -22.65 -8.14
N TRP A 149 3.43 -21.43 -7.62
CA TRP A 149 2.37 -20.46 -7.95
C TRP A 149 2.36 -20.06 -9.43
N MET A 150 3.54 -19.81 -10.02
CA MET A 150 3.67 -19.54 -11.45
C MET A 150 3.25 -20.76 -12.28
N ASN A 151 3.63 -21.98 -11.89
CA ASN A 151 3.21 -23.21 -12.56
C ASN A 151 1.69 -23.42 -12.47
N PHE A 152 1.06 -23.21 -11.32
CA PHE A 152 -0.39 -23.25 -11.16
C PHE A 152 -1.12 -22.33 -12.16
N HIS A 153 -0.60 -21.11 -12.35
CA HIS A 153 -1.12 -20.18 -13.35
C HIS A 153 -0.83 -20.57 -14.80
N LEU A 154 0.32 -21.19 -15.09
CA LEU A 154 0.74 -21.61 -16.43
C LEU A 154 0.11 -22.93 -16.89
N PHE A 155 -0.25 -23.82 -15.97
CA PHE A 155 -0.87 -25.13 -16.22
C PHE A 155 -2.35 -25.16 -15.83
N ASP A 156 -3.04 -24.03 -16.07
CA ASP A 156 -4.50 -23.90 -16.05
C ASP A 156 -5.18 -24.33 -14.74
N GLY A 157 -4.53 -24.03 -13.60
CA GLY A 157 -5.08 -24.19 -12.26
C GLY A 157 -4.74 -25.52 -11.57
N LYS A 158 -3.66 -26.18 -11.98
CA LYS A 158 -3.21 -27.49 -11.47
C LYS A 158 -2.05 -27.39 -10.49
N ASP A 159 -1.91 -28.41 -9.64
CA ASP A 159 -0.73 -28.61 -8.80
C ASP A 159 0.44 -29.26 -9.58
N ALA A 160 1.55 -29.54 -8.90
CA ALA A 160 2.73 -30.17 -9.47
C ALA A 160 2.55 -31.68 -9.81
N GLN A 161 1.45 -32.28 -9.38
CA GLN A 161 1.05 -33.67 -9.63
C GLN A 161 0.02 -33.77 -10.77
N GLY A 162 -0.52 -32.63 -11.22
CA GLY A 162 -1.52 -32.53 -12.28
C GLY A 162 -2.97 -32.52 -11.79
N ASN A 163 -3.22 -32.53 -10.47
CA ASN A 163 -4.57 -32.44 -9.91
C ASN A 163 -5.12 -31.02 -10.11
N GLN A 164 -6.43 -30.90 -10.31
CA GLN A 164 -7.09 -29.62 -10.54
C GLN A 164 -7.43 -28.93 -9.21
N VAL A 165 -6.65 -27.92 -8.81
CA VAL A 165 -6.87 -27.14 -7.57
C VAL A 165 -7.96 -26.08 -7.78
N VAL A 166 -7.89 -25.36 -8.90
CA VAL A 166 -8.92 -24.41 -9.35
C VAL A 166 -9.25 -24.74 -10.79
N LYS A 167 -10.53 -24.79 -11.16
CA LYS A 167 -10.94 -25.11 -12.54
C LYS A 167 -10.32 -24.14 -13.56
N ALA A 168 -9.88 -24.66 -14.70
CA ALA A 168 -9.33 -23.87 -15.82
C ALA A 168 -10.26 -22.72 -16.27
N GLU A 169 -11.59 -22.91 -16.24
CA GLU A 169 -12.57 -21.85 -16.57
C GLU A 169 -12.50 -20.65 -15.61
N HIS A 170 -12.20 -20.86 -14.33
CA HIS A 170 -12.00 -19.78 -13.37
C HIS A 170 -10.65 -19.08 -13.56
N ILE A 171 -9.59 -19.84 -13.92
CA ILE A 171 -8.26 -19.29 -14.24
C ILE A 171 -8.33 -18.36 -15.48
N ALA A 172 -9.04 -18.78 -16.53
CA ALA A 172 -9.27 -17.95 -17.71
C ALA A 172 -10.05 -16.66 -17.37
N GLU A 173 -11.04 -16.73 -16.48
CA GLU A 173 -11.81 -15.56 -16.01
C GLU A 173 -10.94 -14.60 -15.17
N VAL A 174 -9.87 -15.06 -14.49
CA VAL A 174 -8.90 -14.17 -13.81
C VAL A 174 -8.12 -13.30 -14.79
N TYR A 175 -7.71 -13.84 -15.95
CA TYR A 175 -6.88 -13.12 -16.95
C TYR A 175 -7.70 -12.24 -17.90
N LYS A 176 -8.99 -12.50 -18.04
CA LYS A 176 -9.92 -11.78 -18.91
C LYS A 176 -9.92 -10.28 -18.61
N GLY A 177 -9.51 -9.47 -19.59
CA GLY A 177 -9.37 -8.02 -19.46
C GLY A 177 -10.67 -7.32 -19.09
N ARG A 178 -10.61 -6.38 -18.14
CA ARG A 178 -11.77 -5.67 -17.57
C ARG A 178 -11.69 -4.16 -17.72
N PHE A 179 -10.49 -3.61 -17.86
CA PHE A 179 -10.26 -2.18 -18.00
C PHE A 179 -8.99 -1.90 -18.82
N PHE A 180 -9.00 -0.82 -19.60
CA PHE A 180 -7.79 -0.29 -20.25
C PHE A 180 -7.12 0.72 -19.33
N VAL A 181 -5.90 0.42 -18.91
CA VAL A 181 -5.05 1.16 -17.97
C VAL A 181 -3.80 1.71 -18.66
N GLY A 182 -3.92 1.95 -19.97
CA GLY A 182 -2.86 2.46 -20.84
C GLY A 182 -2.17 3.69 -20.28
N GLN A 183 -0.91 3.85 -20.63
CA GLN A 183 -0.06 4.87 -20.02
C GLN A 183 -0.56 6.28 -20.40
N GLU A 184 -0.33 7.25 -19.50
CA GLU A 184 -0.88 8.60 -19.60
C GLU A 184 -0.63 9.23 -20.98
N LYS A 185 -1.63 9.99 -21.48
CA LYS A 185 -1.79 10.47 -22.87
C LYS A 185 -0.63 11.28 -23.46
N GLU A 186 0.42 11.55 -22.69
CA GLU A 186 1.65 12.20 -23.14
C GLU A 186 2.75 11.21 -23.61
N LYS A 187 2.44 9.92 -23.78
CA LYS A 187 3.42 8.88 -24.14
C LYS A 187 3.30 8.31 -25.54
N GLU A 188 2.15 8.47 -26.22
CA GLU A 188 1.95 7.94 -27.58
C GLU A 188 2.90 8.57 -28.62
N THR A 189 3.45 9.76 -28.34
CA THR A 189 4.45 10.45 -29.17
C THR A 189 5.90 10.23 -28.70
N LYS A 190 6.14 9.37 -27.72
CA LYS A 190 7.49 9.06 -27.19
C LYS A 190 7.93 7.70 -27.72
N LEU A 191 9.22 7.57 -28.06
CA LEU A 191 9.80 6.27 -28.44
C LEU A 191 9.56 5.25 -27.31
N SER A 192 9.36 3.99 -27.69
CA SER A 192 9.23 2.90 -26.72
C SER A 192 10.44 2.88 -25.78
N LYS A 193 10.19 2.79 -24.47
CA LYS A 193 11.21 2.62 -23.41
C LYS A 193 12.08 1.37 -23.61
N PHE A 194 11.61 0.45 -24.45
CA PHE A 194 12.26 -0.83 -24.74
C PHE A 194 12.41 -0.99 -26.26
N PRO A 195 13.53 -1.53 -26.77
CA PRO A 195 13.76 -1.77 -28.20
C PRO A 195 12.94 -2.97 -28.75
N VAL A 196 12.01 -3.49 -27.95
CA VAL A 196 11.09 -4.60 -28.27
C VAL A 196 9.69 -4.25 -27.78
N THR A 197 8.65 -4.86 -28.38
CA THR A 197 7.27 -4.73 -27.88
C THR A 197 7.21 -5.14 -26.41
N CYS A 198 6.76 -4.24 -25.54
CA CYS A 198 6.57 -4.46 -24.12
C CYS A 198 5.40 -3.60 -23.60
N THR A 199 4.25 -4.22 -23.33
CA THR A 199 3.03 -3.53 -22.87
C THR A 199 2.39 -4.24 -21.68
N ASP A 200 1.59 -3.49 -20.91
CA ASP A 200 0.90 -3.93 -19.69
C ASP A 200 -0.45 -3.19 -19.49
N GLU A 201 -1.07 -2.80 -20.60
CA GLU A 201 -2.11 -1.77 -20.70
C GLU A 201 -3.54 -2.24 -20.36
N ILE A 202 -3.75 -3.52 -20.11
CA ILE A 202 -5.05 -4.08 -19.73
C ILE A 202 -4.98 -4.53 -18.28
N TYR A 203 -6.01 -4.23 -17.47
CA TYR A 203 -6.14 -4.77 -16.11
C TYR A 203 -7.26 -5.81 -16.06
N ALA A 204 -6.97 -6.95 -15.43
CA ALA A 204 -7.88 -8.08 -15.23
C ALA A 204 -8.23 -8.21 -13.73
N PHE A 205 -8.23 -9.40 -13.14
CA PHE A 205 -8.37 -9.57 -11.68
C PHE A 205 -6.98 -9.65 -11.04
N GLY A 206 -6.49 -8.51 -10.51
CA GLY A 206 -5.16 -8.39 -9.90
C GLY A 206 -3.98 -8.42 -10.86
N ILE A 207 -4.19 -8.79 -12.13
CA ILE A 207 -3.14 -9.00 -13.12
C ILE A 207 -3.23 -7.93 -14.22
N ARG A 208 -2.08 -7.36 -14.59
CA ARG A 208 -1.94 -6.60 -15.84
C ARG A 208 -1.65 -7.54 -17.01
N ARG A 209 -2.22 -7.25 -18.17
CA ARG A 209 -2.11 -8.02 -19.41
C ARG A 209 -1.60 -7.10 -20.53
N GLY A 210 -0.73 -7.64 -21.36
CA GLY A 210 -0.19 -6.99 -22.55
C GLY A 210 0.69 -7.98 -23.31
N PHE A 211 1.77 -7.50 -23.93
CA PHE A 211 2.66 -8.34 -24.74
C PHE A 211 4.13 -8.12 -24.40
N TYR A 212 4.95 -9.15 -24.59
CA TYR A 212 6.42 -9.02 -24.65
C TYR A 212 7.00 -9.81 -25.81
N ARG A 213 7.75 -9.15 -26.69
CA ARG A 213 8.26 -9.70 -27.96
C ARG A 213 7.20 -10.40 -28.84
N GLY A 214 5.93 -10.02 -28.69
CA GLY A 214 4.79 -10.60 -29.40
C GLY A 214 4.00 -11.65 -28.60
N TYR A 215 4.60 -12.31 -27.62
CA TYR A 215 3.90 -13.24 -26.73
C TYR A 215 2.97 -12.50 -25.78
N GLU A 216 1.80 -13.08 -25.48
CA GLU A 216 0.94 -12.60 -24.39
C GLU A 216 1.70 -12.63 -23.05
N ARG A 217 1.59 -11.55 -22.29
CA ARG A 217 2.24 -11.36 -21.01
C ARG A 217 1.25 -10.97 -19.92
N LEU A 218 1.29 -11.73 -18.82
CA LEU A 218 0.59 -11.45 -17.57
C LEU A 218 1.61 -10.95 -16.53
N VAL A 219 1.36 -9.84 -15.84
CA VAL A 219 2.34 -9.23 -14.91
C VAL A 219 1.67 -8.65 -13.65
N HIS A 220 2.33 -8.81 -12.51
CA HIS A 220 2.05 -8.07 -11.27
C HIS A 220 3.37 -7.68 -10.59
N THR A 221 3.49 -6.43 -10.17
CA THR A 221 4.63 -5.95 -9.39
C THR A 221 4.24 -5.63 -7.96
N GLY A 222 5.10 -5.95 -6.98
CA GLY A 222 4.89 -5.61 -5.58
C GLY A 222 5.89 -4.55 -5.11
N SER A 223 5.44 -3.60 -4.30
CA SER A 223 6.30 -2.63 -3.61
C SER A 223 5.70 -2.36 -2.23
N THR A 224 6.43 -2.71 -1.17
CA THR A 224 6.13 -2.33 0.22
C THR A 224 7.39 -1.70 0.82
N MET A 225 7.43 -1.35 2.10
CA MET A 225 8.69 -0.87 2.68
C MET A 225 9.72 -2.02 2.70
N GLY A 226 10.95 -1.72 2.28
CA GLY A 226 12.08 -2.64 2.30
C GLY A 226 12.08 -3.84 1.33
N TYR A 227 10.93 -4.21 0.74
CA TYR A 227 10.81 -5.30 -0.25
C TYR A 227 10.30 -4.79 -1.62
N ARG A 228 10.88 -5.28 -2.71
CA ARG A 228 10.43 -5.05 -4.10
C ARG A 228 10.27 -6.40 -4.80
N ALA A 229 9.13 -6.62 -5.46
CA ALA A 229 8.81 -7.85 -6.16
C ALA A 229 8.34 -7.59 -7.60
N TYR A 230 8.52 -8.58 -8.49
CA TYR A 230 8.07 -8.55 -9.87
C TYR A 230 7.80 -9.98 -10.36
N MET A 231 6.56 -10.29 -10.74
CA MET A 231 6.18 -11.55 -11.38
C MET A 231 5.66 -11.24 -12.79
N ALA A 232 6.12 -11.98 -13.80
CA ALA A 232 5.36 -12.08 -15.05
C ALA A 232 5.47 -13.46 -15.70
N LEU A 233 4.41 -13.81 -16.43
CA LEU A 233 4.19 -15.08 -17.10
C LEU A 233 4.00 -14.85 -18.60
N LEU A 234 4.48 -15.78 -19.42
CA LEU A 234 4.14 -15.94 -20.83
C LEU A 234 3.37 -17.26 -20.98
N PRO A 235 2.02 -17.25 -21.03
CA PRO A 235 1.20 -18.46 -20.92
C PRO A 235 1.32 -19.47 -22.08
N GLU A 236 1.76 -19.00 -23.25
CA GLU A 236 1.96 -19.82 -24.45
C GLU A 236 3.25 -20.64 -24.37
N PRO A 237 4.46 -20.05 -24.25
CA PRO A 237 5.71 -20.82 -24.11
C PRO A 237 5.92 -21.44 -22.72
N LYS A 238 4.93 -21.32 -21.80
CA LYS A 238 4.97 -21.82 -20.41
C LYS A 238 6.17 -21.30 -19.60
N ILE A 239 6.52 -20.03 -19.79
CA ILE A 239 7.61 -19.36 -19.06
C ILE A 239 7.05 -18.49 -17.94
N GLY A 240 7.60 -18.62 -16.74
CA GLY A 240 7.38 -17.70 -15.61
C GLY A 240 8.70 -17.16 -15.09
N VAL A 241 8.75 -15.86 -14.79
CA VAL A 241 9.91 -15.22 -14.14
C VAL A 241 9.41 -14.41 -12.95
N PHE A 242 9.91 -14.77 -11.77
CA PHE A 242 9.71 -14.05 -10.51
C PHE A 242 11.04 -13.48 -10.03
N ILE A 243 11.02 -12.24 -9.52
CA ILE A 243 12.15 -11.58 -8.87
C ILE A 243 11.64 -10.96 -7.57
N VAL A 244 12.36 -11.19 -6.48
CA VAL A 244 12.25 -10.46 -5.22
C VAL A 244 13.61 -9.89 -4.83
N MET A 245 13.63 -8.71 -4.23
CA MET A 245 14.83 -8.05 -3.71
C MET A 245 14.46 -7.18 -2.49
N THR A 246 15.43 -6.98 -1.60
CA THR A 246 15.35 -5.94 -0.56
C THR A 246 16.13 -4.70 -0.99
N GLY A 247 15.84 -3.54 -0.40
CA GLY A 247 16.38 -2.26 -0.86
C GLY A 247 15.37 -1.39 -1.62
N LYS A 248 15.90 -0.42 -2.38
CA LYS A 248 15.12 0.61 -3.07
C LYS A 248 15.13 0.42 -4.60
N ASP A 249 13.94 0.17 -5.16
CA ASP A 249 13.72 0.15 -6.61
C ASP A 249 12.34 0.73 -6.98
N ASP A 250 12.05 1.95 -6.50
CA ASP A 250 10.75 2.62 -6.66
C ASP A 250 10.49 3.05 -8.11
N ALA A 251 11.56 3.36 -8.84
CA ALA A 251 11.53 3.73 -10.26
C ALA A 251 11.67 2.52 -11.20
N TYR A 252 11.67 1.28 -10.67
CA TYR A 252 11.76 0.03 -11.45
C TYR A 252 13.03 -0.06 -12.32
N VAL A 253 14.11 0.59 -11.90
CA VAL A 253 15.40 0.70 -12.61
C VAL A 253 16.16 -0.61 -12.58
N TYR A 254 16.07 -1.39 -11.50
CA TYR A 254 16.82 -2.64 -11.36
C TYR A 254 15.99 -3.87 -11.75
N ARG A 255 14.77 -4.00 -11.22
CA ARG A 255 13.98 -5.23 -11.41
C ARG A 255 13.39 -5.35 -12.81
N HIS A 256 13.05 -4.24 -13.48
CA HIS A 256 12.42 -4.29 -14.80
C HIS A 256 13.42 -4.75 -15.89
N PRO A 257 14.65 -4.22 -15.98
CA PRO A 257 15.66 -4.73 -16.92
C PRO A 257 16.07 -6.17 -16.61
N LEU A 258 16.30 -6.51 -15.33
CA LEU A 258 16.64 -7.88 -14.93
C LEU A 258 15.52 -8.86 -15.32
N HIS A 259 14.25 -8.47 -15.17
CA HIS A 259 13.10 -9.26 -15.62
C HIS A 259 13.13 -9.54 -17.13
N MET A 260 13.37 -8.50 -17.94
CA MET A 260 13.43 -8.64 -19.40
C MET A 260 14.65 -9.43 -19.88
N TYR A 261 15.81 -9.26 -19.24
CA TYR A 261 16.99 -10.08 -19.52
C TYR A 261 16.73 -11.57 -19.21
N LEU A 262 16.15 -11.89 -18.05
CA LEU A 262 15.80 -13.26 -17.69
C LEU A 262 14.71 -13.84 -18.61
N MET A 263 13.73 -13.03 -19.02
CA MET A 263 12.69 -13.45 -19.97
C MET A 263 13.26 -13.77 -21.35
N ASP A 264 14.17 -12.92 -21.87
CA ASP A 264 14.88 -13.16 -23.12
C ASP A 264 15.74 -14.44 -23.05
N ARG A 265 16.42 -14.64 -21.91
CA ARG A 265 17.24 -15.83 -21.66
C ARG A 265 16.41 -17.12 -21.55
N ALA A 266 15.18 -17.05 -21.03
CA ALA A 266 14.24 -18.17 -20.96
C ALA A 266 13.58 -18.47 -22.32
N LEU A 267 13.30 -17.44 -23.12
CA LEU A 267 12.81 -17.56 -24.50
C LEU A 267 13.87 -18.08 -25.49
N GLY A 268 15.13 -18.21 -25.07
CA GLY A 268 16.24 -18.62 -25.94
C GLY A 268 16.65 -17.58 -27.00
N VAL A 269 16.16 -16.34 -26.89
CA VAL A 269 16.43 -15.26 -27.86
C VAL A 269 17.64 -14.42 -27.46
N GLN A 270 18.27 -13.75 -28.43
CA GLN A 270 19.30 -12.76 -28.12
C GLN A 270 18.70 -11.62 -27.30
N SER A 271 19.20 -11.44 -26.09
CA SER A 271 18.78 -10.35 -25.20
C SER A 271 19.22 -8.99 -25.76
N TRP A 272 18.31 -8.02 -25.71
CA TRP A 272 18.64 -6.62 -26.01
C TRP A 272 19.37 -5.92 -24.85
N LEU A 273 19.34 -6.53 -23.65
CA LEU A 273 20.19 -6.17 -22.51
C LEU A 273 21.43 -7.06 -22.45
N ASN A 274 22.58 -6.45 -22.24
CA ASN A 274 23.85 -7.10 -21.90
C ASN A 274 24.50 -6.43 -20.68
N SER A 275 25.66 -6.90 -20.25
CA SER A 275 26.37 -6.37 -19.07
C SER A 275 26.71 -4.87 -19.17
N SER A 276 26.95 -4.34 -20.37
CA SER A 276 27.20 -2.90 -20.57
C SER A 276 25.91 -2.08 -20.47
N THR A 277 24.84 -2.50 -21.16
CA THR A 277 23.58 -1.74 -21.21
C THR A 277 22.73 -1.87 -19.96
N LEU A 278 22.88 -2.96 -19.21
CA LEU A 278 22.18 -3.17 -17.94
C LEU A 278 22.63 -2.15 -16.88
N CYS A 279 23.92 -1.81 -16.87
CA CYS A 279 24.50 -0.81 -15.96
C CYS A 279 24.12 0.64 -16.34
N THR A 280 23.90 0.94 -17.62
CA THR A 280 23.50 2.29 -18.08
C THR A 280 21.98 2.51 -18.10
N TYR A 281 21.17 1.45 -17.98
CA TYR A 281 19.72 1.52 -18.13
C TYR A 281 19.09 2.62 -17.24
N PRO A 282 18.16 3.44 -17.77
CA PRO A 282 17.51 3.34 -19.07
C PRO A 282 18.22 4.04 -20.23
N GLU A 283 19.45 4.54 -20.08
CA GLU A 283 20.17 5.15 -21.22
C GLU A 283 20.63 4.07 -22.22
N PRO A 284 20.46 4.29 -23.54
CA PRO A 284 20.04 5.52 -24.21
C PRO A 284 18.52 5.71 -24.40
N TRP A 285 17.69 4.74 -24.05
CA TRP A 285 16.25 4.70 -24.35
C TRP A 285 15.40 5.73 -23.57
N GLU A 286 15.81 6.13 -22.37
CA GLU A 286 15.18 7.20 -21.60
C GLU A 286 16.23 7.97 -20.79
N LYS A 287 16.16 9.31 -20.79
CA LYS A 287 17.00 10.15 -19.94
C LYS A 287 16.41 10.20 -18.52
N ARG A 288 17.22 9.92 -17.50
CA ARG A 288 16.80 10.06 -16.10
C ARG A 288 16.60 11.55 -15.75
N SER A 289 15.35 11.99 -15.64
CA SER A 289 15.04 13.33 -15.10
C SER A 289 15.40 13.40 -13.62
N ALA A 290 16.26 14.35 -13.24
CA ALA A 290 16.55 14.63 -11.84
C ALA A 290 15.32 15.19 -11.13
N VAL A 291 14.77 14.47 -10.15
CA VAL A 291 13.66 14.95 -9.33
C VAL A 291 14.18 16.03 -8.38
N SER A 292 13.83 17.28 -8.67
CA SER A 292 14.24 18.44 -7.84
C SER A 292 13.46 18.47 -6.53
N THR A 293 13.96 17.79 -5.50
CA THR A 293 13.47 17.93 -4.12
C THR A 293 13.68 19.38 -3.64
N PRO A 294 12.65 20.09 -3.15
CA PRO A 294 12.82 21.42 -2.57
C PRO A 294 13.81 21.39 -1.40
N LYS A 295 14.76 22.33 -1.37
CA LYS A 295 15.68 22.51 -0.24
C LYS A 295 14.90 23.06 0.96
N LEU A 296 14.59 22.19 1.91
CA LEU A 296 13.91 22.58 3.14
C LEU A 296 14.93 23.20 4.11
N ASN A 297 14.62 24.40 4.60
CA ASN A 297 15.40 25.06 5.64
C ASN A 297 14.96 24.50 7.01
N PRO A 298 15.86 23.98 7.87
CA PRO A 298 15.49 23.53 9.21
C PRO A 298 15.06 24.67 10.16
N ASN A 299 15.48 25.91 9.88
CA ASN A 299 15.18 27.10 10.68
C ASN A 299 14.10 27.92 9.96
N VAL A 300 12.86 27.88 10.45
CA VAL A 300 11.71 28.53 9.79
C VAL A 300 10.97 29.46 10.74
N THR A 301 10.65 30.66 10.28
CA THR A 301 9.71 31.56 10.95
C THR A 301 8.29 31.16 10.57
N LEU A 302 7.57 30.58 11.54
CA LEU A 302 6.15 30.25 11.40
C LEU A 302 5.30 31.52 11.21
N GLN A 303 4.21 31.44 10.44
CA GLN A 303 3.30 32.57 10.23
C GLN A 303 2.46 32.92 11.48
N TYR A 304 2.21 31.94 12.36
CA TYR A 304 1.41 32.08 13.58
C TYR A 304 2.22 31.65 14.82
N GLU A 305 1.68 31.87 16.03
CA GLU A 305 2.24 31.28 17.26
C GLU A 305 2.13 29.74 17.22
N THR A 306 3.10 29.03 17.82
CA THR A 306 3.13 27.55 17.80
C THR A 306 1.84 26.92 18.32
N ASN A 307 1.25 27.53 19.37
CA ASN A 307 0.01 27.12 20.01
C ASN A 307 -1.21 27.09 19.04
N GLN A 308 -1.18 27.82 17.93
CA GLN A 308 -2.24 27.80 16.91
C GLN A 308 -2.16 26.53 16.06
N TYR A 309 -0.95 26.06 15.74
CA TYR A 309 -0.75 24.82 15.01
C TYR A 309 -0.99 23.59 15.90
N GLU A 310 -0.59 23.65 17.17
CA GLU A 310 -0.73 22.53 18.11
C GLU A 310 -2.20 22.14 18.37
N GLY A 311 -2.45 20.83 18.46
CA GLY A 311 -3.78 20.29 18.77
C GLY A 311 -4.09 18.96 18.09
N LEU A 312 -5.28 18.44 18.40
CA LEU A 312 -5.87 17.28 17.74
C LEU A 312 -6.73 17.76 16.55
N TYR A 313 -6.65 17.05 15.42
CA TYR A 313 -7.45 17.33 14.22
C TYR A 313 -8.10 16.04 13.71
N TYR A 314 -9.35 16.12 13.22
CA TYR A 314 -10.16 14.97 12.86
C TYR A 314 -10.72 15.03 11.43
N ASN A 315 -10.71 13.89 10.74
CA ASN A 315 -11.38 13.66 9.47
C ASN A 315 -12.18 12.34 9.50
N GLU A 316 -13.41 12.37 9.00
CA GLU A 316 -14.35 11.24 8.92
C GLU A 316 -13.82 9.96 8.22
N ILE A 317 -12.90 10.10 7.26
CA ILE A 317 -12.32 8.97 6.51
C ILE A 317 -11.00 8.52 7.17
N PHE A 318 -10.10 9.48 7.38
CA PHE A 318 -8.71 9.23 7.76
C PHE A 318 -8.50 9.10 9.28
N GLY A 319 -9.49 9.46 10.10
CA GLY A 319 -9.37 9.44 11.56
C GLY A 319 -8.69 10.69 12.11
N PHE A 320 -7.87 10.52 13.15
CA PHE A 320 -7.20 11.61 13.85
C PHE A 320 -5.76 11.83 13.40
N MET A 321 -5.32 13.09 13.40
CA MET A 321 -3.91 13.49 13.39
C MET A 321 -3.66 14.49 14.51
N THR A 322 -2.43 14.52 15.04
CA THR A 322 -2.04 15.42 16.14
C THR A 322 -0.84 16.24 15.71
N VAL A 323 -0.87 17.55 15.99
CA VAL A 323 0.29 18.43 15.85
C VAL A 323 0.79 18.85 17.23
N SER A 324 2.09 18.78 17.45
CA SER A 324 2.75 19.19 18.69
C SER A 324 4.05 19.94 18.42
N TYR A 325 4.45 20.85 19.31
CA TYR A 325 5.70 21.59 19.22
C TYR A 325 6.74 21.04 20.20
N LYS A 326 7.90 20.59 19.70
CA LYS A 326 9.01 20.16 20.54
C LYS A 326 10.00 21.30 20.74
N LYS A 327 10.08 21.81 21.97
CA LYS A 327 10.98 22.91 22.35
C LYS A 327 12.47 22.57 22.17
N THR A 328 12.84 21.30 22.31
CA THR A 328 14.21 20.78 22.07
C THR A 328 14.64 20.93 20.62
N ASP A 329 13.72 20.65 19.70
CA ASP A 329 13.97 20.53 18.27
C ASP A 329 13.61 21.85 17.52
N GLN A 330 13.02 22.80 18.26
CA GLN A 330 12.42 24.05 17.80
C GLN A 330 11.49 23.88 16.59
N ALA A 331 10.76 22.75 16.55
CA ALA A 331 9.98 22.33 15.39
C ALA A 331 8.60 21.78 15.76
N LEU A 332 7.66 21.94 14.83
CA LEU A 332 6.37 21.26 14.85
C LEU A 332 6.52 19.83 14.33
N PHE A 333 5.77 18.91 14.90
CA PHE A 333 5.67 17.51 14.48
C PHE A 333 4.21 17.16 14.22
N LEU A 334 3.97 16.48 13.10
CA LEU A 334 2.70 15.84 12.78
C LEU A 334 2.81 14.36 13.14
N THR A 335 1.90 13.86 13.95
CA THR A 335 1.68 12.43 14.18
C THR A 335 0.39 12.04 13.47
N TYR A 336 0.43 11.00 12.62
CA TYR A 336 -0.74 10.45 11.96
C TYR A 336 -0.70 8.92 12.02
N GLY A 337 -1.71 8.34 12.68
CA GLY A 337 -1.75 6.92 13.01
C GLY A 337 -0.49 6.47 13.76
N TRP A 338 0.38 5.71 13.10
CA TRP A 338 1.64 5.23 13.67
C TRP A 338 2.92 5.91 13.13
N GLY A 339 2.81 6.85 12.20
CA GLY A 339 3.95 7.65 11.74
C GLY A 339 4.07 8.98 12.49
N GLN A 340 5.29 9.52 12.53
CA GLN A 340 5.58 10.88 12.95
C GLN A 340 6.53 11.55 11.95
N TRP A 341 6.19 12.78 11.58
CA TRP A 341 6.88 13.61 10.59
C TRP A 341 7.24 14.96 11.22
N ARG A 342 8.48 15.45 11.01
CA ARG A 342 8.84 16.84 11.32
C ARG A 342 8.24 17.74 10.24
N LEU A 343 7.64 18.84 10.65
CA LEU A 343 7.10 19.85 9.74
C LEU A 343 8.15 20.92 9.44
N TYR A 344 8.34 21.19 8.15
CA TYR A 344 9.13 22.29 7.62
C TYR A 344 8.21 23.19 6.79
N SER A 345 8.13 24.49 7.03
CA SER A 345 7.35 25.39 6.17
C SER A 345 8.21 26.13 5.12
N ILE A 346 7.56 26.48 4.02
CA ILE A 346 8.01 27.48 3.05
C ILE A 346 6.87 28.47 2.86
N SER A 347 7.11 29.73 3.24
CA SER A 347 6.14 30.82 3.09
C SER A 347 6.30 31.49 1.73
N THR A 348 5.20 31.58 0.98
CA THR A 348 5.15 32.23 -0.34
C THR A 348 3.98 33.21 -0.37
N GLY A 349 4.29 34.50 -0.38
CA GLY A 349 3.28 35.55 -0.22
C GLY A 349 2.47 35.36 1.06
N THR A 350 1.15 35.23 0.93
CA THR A 350 0.21 35.00 2.04
C THR A 350 -0.03 33.53 2.38
N THR A 351 0.67 32.58 1.74
CA THR A 351 0.47 31.14 1.93
C THR A 351 1.70 30.42 2.46
N GLU A 352 1.59 29.89 3.69
CA GLU A 352 2.56 28.98 4.29
C GLU A 352 2.29 27.53 3.84
N THR A 353 3.24 26.93 3.12
CA THR A 353 3.17 25.52 2.67
C THR A 353 4.03 24.65 3.58
N PHE A 354 3.48 23.60 4.15
CA PHE A 354 4.20 22.68 5.03
C PHE A 354 4.56 21.37 4.36
N TYR A 355 5.77 20.91 4.63
CA TYR A 355 6.38 19.67 4.17
C TYR A 355 6.56 18.78 5.39
N ALA A 356 5.67 17.79 5.56
CA ALA A 356 5.81 16.80 6.63
C ALA A 356 6.80 15.72 6.17
N LYS A 357 8.01 15.79 6.73
CA LYS A 357 9.14 14.90 6.42
C LYS A 357 9.32 13.83 7.48
N GLY A 358 9.39 12.58 7.05
CA GLY A 358 9.61 11.46 7.95
C GLY A 358 11.10 11.32 8.31
N HIS A 359 11.39 10.86 9.53
CA HIS A 359 12.73 10.43 9.92
C HIS A 359 12.80 8.90 10.01
N GLY A 360 13.96 8.32 9.71
CA GLY A 360 14.16 6.87 9.64
C GLY A 360 13.12 6.19 8.75
N ILE A 361 12.42 5.22 9.32
CA ILE A 361 11.36 4.43 8.67
C ILE A 361 10.28 5.31 8.00
N ASN A 362 9.90 6.46 8.58
CA ASN A 362 8.83 7.30 8.04
C ASN A 362 9.24 8.09 6.77
N ASN A 363 10.54 8.22 6.47
CA ASN A 363 11.07 9.05 5.36
C ASN A 363 10.61 8.55 3.97
N VAL A 364 10.28 7.26 3.84
CA VAL A 364 9.75 6.68 2.58
C VAL A 364 8.35 7.20 2.26
N PHE A 365 7.63 7.76 3.24
CA PHE A 365 6.22 8.09 3.14
C PHE A 365 5.88 9.48 3.71
N ASP A 366 6.56 10.51 3.22
CA ASP A 366 6.18 11.90 3.47
C ASP A 366 4.67 12.16 3.28
N ILE A 367 4.14 13.04 4.12
CA ILE A 367 2.79 13.62 3.97
C ILE A 367 2.98 15.08 3.51
N THR A 368 3.29 15.25 2.24
CA THR A 368 3.68 16.55 1.67
C THR A 368 2.94 16.83 0.35
N PRO A 369 2.43 18.06 0.11
CA PRO A 369 2.33 19.18 1.06
C PRO A 369 1.11 19.07 1.97
N ILE A 370 1.14 19.76 3.12
CA ILE A 370 -0.02 20.09 3.94
C ILE A 370 -0.14 21.61 4.09
N TYR A 371 -1.35 22.08 4.36
CA TYR A 371 -1.65 23.50 4.58
C TYR A 371 -2.49 23.63 5.83
N PHE A 372 -2.11 24.51 6.75
CA PHE A 372 -3.00 24.91 7.84
C PHE A 372 -4.01 25.92 7.30
N VAL A 373 -5.25 25.82 7.78
CA VAL A 373 -6.38 26.63 7.33
C VAL A 373 -6.75 27.60 8.45
N PRO A 374 -6.43 28.90 8.32
CA PRO A 374 -6.92 29.92 9.24
C PRO A 374 -8.44 30.12 9.11
N ALA A 375 -9.07 30.55 10.19
CA ALA A 375 -10.37 31.23 10.16
C ALA A 375 -10.21 32.76 10.04
N ASP A 376 -9.13 33.29 10.60
CA ASP A 376 -8.76 34.71 10.59
C ASP A 376 -7.23 34.87 10.68
N ASN A 377 -6.74 36.11 10.85
CA ASN A 377 -5.31 36.40 10.95
C ASN A 377 -4.64 35.94 12.27
N LYS A 378 -5.31 35.12 13.11
CA LYS A 378 -4.77 34.60 14.37
C LYS A 378 -5.03 33.12 14.60
N THR A 379 -6.18 32.57 14.21
CA THR A 379 -6.62 31.23 14.63
C THR A 379 -6.70 30.22 13.50
N ILE A 380 -5.97 29.11 13.67
CA ILE A 380 -5.97 27.93 12.79
C ILE A 380 -7.12 26.99 13.21
N VAL A 381 -7.93 26.56 12.23
CA VAL A 381 -9.12 25.73 12.47
C VAL A 381 -9.15 24.40 11.72
N ALA A 382 -8.22 24.15 10.79
CA ALA A 382 -8.09 22.86 10.11
C ALA A 382 -6.71 22.64 9.47
N ILE A 383 -6.44 21.41 9.02
CA ILE A 383 -5.33 21.03 8.14
C ILE A 383 -5.91 20.48 6.83
N LYS A 384 -5.41 20.93 5.68
CA LYS A 384 -5.66 20.34 4.35
C LYS A 384 -4.44 19.52 3.93
N ALA A 385 -4.54 18.20 4.01
CA ALA A 385 -3.40 17.29 3.82
C ALA A 385 -3.33 16.71 2.41
N THR A 386 -2.92 17.53 1.43
CA THR A 386 -2.76 17.15 0.02
C THR A 386 -1.81 15.96 -0.17
N GLY A 387 -0.79 15.82 0.67
CA GLY A 387 0.12 14.68 0.69
C GLY A 387 -0.48 13.32 1.09
N LEU A 388 -1.70 13.28 1.63
CA LEU A 388 -2.44 12.02 1.82
C LEU A 388 -3.23 11.63 0.55
N MET A 389 -3.71 12.62 -0.21
CA MET A 389 -4.53 12.42 -1.41
C MET A 389 -4.55 13.71 -2.24
N ALA A 390 -3.90 13.71 -3.41
CA ALA A 390 -3.74 14.94 -4.20
C ALA A 390 -5.03 15.40 -4.91
N SER A 391 -5.87 14.46 -5.37
CA SER A 391 -7.07 14.74 -6.16
C SER A 391 -8.27 15.24 -5.35
N ILE A 392 -8.41 14.78 -4.10
CA ILE A 392 -9.45 15.24 -3.15
C ILE A 392 -8.80 15.42 -1.76
N PRO A 393 -8.02 16.50 -1.54
CA PRO A 393 -7.25 16.68 -0.31
C PRO A 393 -8.11 16.65 0.96
N PRO A 394 -7.90 15.70 1.88
CA PRO A 394 -8.69 15.62 3.11
C PRO A 394 -8.46 16.86 3.98
N LYS A 395 -9.57 17.44 4.45
CA LYS A 395 -9.60 18.46 5.49
C LYS A 395 -9.82 17.79 6.84
N PHE A 396 -8.91 18.02 7.78
CA PHE A 396 -9.02 17.61 9.18
C PHE A 396 -9.38 18.86 10.00
N SER A 397 -10.56 18.90 10.61
CA SER A 397 -10.97 20.03 11.46
C SER A 397 -10.28 19.96 12.81
N LYS A 398 -9.83 21.10 13.34
CA LYS A 398 -9.25 21.19 14.69
C LYS A 398 -10.33 20.89 15.73
N VAL A 399 -10.04 19.96 16.62
CA VAL A 399 -10.97 19.51 17.67
C VAL A 399 -10.80 20.43 18.88
N ASN A 400 -11.86 21.14 19.25
CA ASN A 400 -11.80 22.21 20.24
C ASN A 400 -12.40 21.84 21.60
N ASN A 401 -13.11 20.71 21.70
CA ASN A 401 -13.66 20.21 22.97
C ASN A 401 -13.83 18.69 23.00
N GLU A 402 -13.69 18.08 24.19
CA GLU A 402 -13.81 16.63 24.40
C GLU A 402 -15.19 16.06 23.97
N LYS A 403 -16.25 16.89 24.03
CA LYS A 403 -17.59 16.52 23.55
C LYS A 403 -17.64 16.24 22.04
N GLU A 404 -16.75 16.82 21.23
CA GLU A 404 -16.64 16.48 19.81
C GLU A 404 -16.01 15.10 19.60
N ILE A 405 -15.03 14.73 20.44
CA ILE A 405 -14.38 13.42 20.43
C ILE A 405 -15.43 12.33 20.74
N ALA A 406 -16.21 12.52 21.80
CA ALA A 406 -17.30 11.62 22.18
C ALA A 406 -18.38 11.51 21.09
N LYS A 407 -18.77 12.63 20.46
CA LYS A 407 -19.78 12.65 19.38
C LYS A 407 -19.31 11.95 18.10
N ASN A 408 -18.01 11.91 17.85
CA ASN A 408 -17.39 11.19 16.73
C ASN A 408 -17.08 9.71 17.04
N GLY A 409 -17.61 9.17 18.16
CA GLY A 409 -17.76 7.74 18.39
C GLY A 409 -16.50 6.97 18.81
N ILE A 410 -15.45 7.64 19.27
CA ILE A 410 -14.21 6.98 19.72
C ILE A 410 -13.80 7.54 21.09
N ALA A 411 -13.71 6.68 22.10
CA ALA A 411 -13.17 7.02 23.41
C ALA A 411 -11.64 7.14 23.35
N VAL A 412 -11.14 8.33 23.01
CA VAL A 412 -9.70 8.63 23.09
C VAL A 412 -9.31 8.75 24.56
N ILE A 413 -8.45 7.85 25.05
CA ILE A 413 -7.82 8.00 26.36
C ILE A 413 -6.78 9.12 26.24
N ILE A 414 -7.19 10.34 26.60
CA ILE A 414 -6.29 11.48 26.70
C ILE A 414 -5.44 11.29 27.96
N LEU A 415 -4.25 10.72 27.81
CA LEU A 415 -3.23 10.76 28.86
C LEU A 415 -2.81 12.22 29.06
N SER A 416 -3.28 12.81 30.16
CA SER A 416 -3.03 14.19 30.54
C SER A 416 -1.55 14.46 30.83
N LYS A 417 -1.12 15.72 30.68
CA LYS A 417 0.27 16.16 30.76
C LYS A 417 0.89 16.01 32.17
N THR A 418 1.51 14.86 32.46
CA THR A 418 2.55 14.75 33.52
C THR A 418 3.59 13.69 33.15
N SER A 419 4.85 14.03 33.40
CA SER A 419 6.06 13.29 33.02
C SER A 419 6.22 11.92 33.71
N ILE A 420 6.83 10.94 33.00
CA ILE A 420 8.11 10.27 33.33
C ILE A 420 8.34 9.06 32.39
N PHE A 421 9.60 8.81 32.01
CA PHE A 421 10.02 7.58 31.32
C PHE A 421 10.18 6.43 32.32
N VAL A 422 9.56 5.27 32.06
CA VAL A 422 9.93 3.97 32.63
C VAL A 422 9.84 2.92 31.49
N PRO A 423 10.85 2.06 31.29
CA PRO A 423 10.81 1.05 30.23
C PRO A 423 9.82 -0.07 30.56
N VAL A 424 9.12 -0.59 29.54
CA VAL A 424 8.16 -1.69 29.70
C VAL A 424 8.91 -3.03 29.79
N ALA A 425 9.11 -3.50 31.01
CA ALA A 425 9.52 -4.87 31.30
C ALA A 425 8.72 -5.40 32.50
N VAL A 426 8.14 -6.60 32.34
CA VAL A 426 7.43 -7.39 33.37
C VAL A 426 6.26 -6.70 34.09
N LEU A 427 5.04 -7.10 33.72
CA LEU A 427 3.96 -7.29 34.69
C LEU A 427 2.91 -8.29 34.15
N THR A 428 3.12 -9.56 34.46
CA THR A 428 2.10 -10.61 34.36
C THR A 428 1.12 -10.52 35.54
N PHE A 429 0.01 -11.27 35.48
CA PHE A 429 -1.01 -11.39 36.54
C PHE A 429 -1.76 -10.11 36.96
N ASN A 430 -2.93 -9.86 36.35
CA ASN A 430 -4.19 -10.33 36.93
C ASN A 430 -5.42 -9.80 36.16
N PHE A 431 -6.05 -10.63 35.32
CA PHE A 431 -7.44 -10.42 34.88
C PHE A 431 -8.13 -11.75 34.55
N PHE A 432 -8.08 -12.69 35.49
CA PHE A 432 -8.71 -14.01 35.38
C PHE A 432 -9.91 -14.08 36.33
N LEU A 433 -11.05 -13.47 35.96
CA LEU A 433 -12.38 -13.66 36.59
C LEU A 433 -13.46 -12.87 35.84
N PHE A 434 -14.01 -13.46 34.76
CA PHE A 434 -15.45 -13.42 34.39
C PHE A 434 -15.68 -14.18 33.07
N MET A 435 -15.53 -15.51 33.10
CA MET A 435 -15.93 -16.41 32.01
C MET A 435 -16.34 -17.79 32.55
N ASN A 436 -17.27 -18.42 31.81
CA ASN A 436 -17.70 -19.83 31.84
C ASN A 436 -18.69 -20.31 32.94
N MET A 437 -19.78 -20.93 32.43
CA MET A 437 -20.82 -21.83 32.99
C MET A 437 -22.22 -21.34 32.55
N ILE A 438 -23.27 -22.13 32.25
CA ILE A 438 -23.55 -23.56 31.93
C ILE A 438 -25.00 -23.52 31.33
N TRP A 439 -25.49 -24.27 30.32
CA TRP A 439 -25.01 -25.24 29.32
C TRP A 439 -26.02 -25.21 28.13
N ILE A 440 -25.71 -25.62 26.89
CA ILE A 440 -25.92 -26.97 26.30
C ILE A 440 -27.18 -27.73 26.79
N ILE A 441 -28.21 -27.86 25.94
CA ILE A 441 -29.04 -29.08 25.73
C ILE A 441 -29.42 -29.12 24.23
N GLU A 442 -29.64 -30.32 23.69
CA GLU A 442 -29.81 -30.65 22.27
C GLU A 442 -31.27 -30.60 21.78
N CYS A 443 -31.46 -30.37 20.47
CA CYS A 443 -32.37 -31.09 19.56
C CYS A 443 -31.95 -30.81 18.10
#